data_AF-A0A6L5X714-F1
#
_entry.id   AF-A0A6L5X714-F1
#
_cell.length_a   1.000
_cell.length_b   1.000
_cell.length_c   1.000
_cell.angle_alpha   90.00
_cell.angle_beta   90.00
_cell.angle_gamma   90.00
#
_symmetry.space_group_name_H-M   'P 1'
#
loop_
_entity.id
_entity.type
_entity.pdbx_description
1 polymer ?
#
loop_
_entity_poly.entity_id
_entity_poly.type
_entity_poly.pdbx_seq_one_letter_code
_entity_poly.pdbx_strand_id
1 'polypeptide(L)'
;MTLSETQYQCTAGETFDSVALEVYGDEKYACELMAANPLFCTVPMFVGGELLELPVVDIPDEDEAEDDPEEAVTPDEAPWKE
;
A
#
# COMPACT_ATOMS: atom_id res chain seq x y z
N MET A 1 -13.58 14.19 -13.19
CA MET A 1 -14.72 13.31 -12.84
C MET A 1 -14.53 12.99 -11.37
N THR A 2 -15.41 13.48 -10.50
CA THR A 2 -15.31 13.24 -9.06
C THR A 2 -15.74 11.79 -8.81
N LEU A 3 -14.77 10.88 -8.66
CA LEU A 3 -15.03 9.54 -8.15
C LEU A 3 -15.36 9.71 -6.65
N SER A 4 -16.64 9.85 -6.36
CA SER A 4 -17.16 9.73 -5.00
C SER A 4 -17.57 8.27 -4.83
N GLU A 5 -17.16 7.65 -3.72
CA GLU A 5 -17.33 6.23 -3.33
C GLU A 5 -16.19 5.30 -3.75
N THR A 6 -15.02 5.47 -3.12
CA THR A 6 -13.96 4.45 -3.09
C THR A 6 -14.37 3.32 -2.12
N GLN A 7 -15.34 2.50 -2.51
CA GLN A 7 -15.71 1.30 -1.77
C GLN A 7 -14.93 0.11 -2.33
N TYR A 8 -14.27 -0.63 -1.47
CA TYR A 8 -13.56 -1.86 -1.84
C TYR A 8 -14.41 -3.07 -1.48
N GLN A 9 -14.62 -3.98 -2.44
CA GLN A 9 -15.33 -5.23 -2.20
C GLN A 9 -14.33 -6.31 -1.80
N CYS A 10 -14.38 -6.73 -0.53
CA CYS A 10 -13.53 -7.79 -0.03
C CYS A 10 -13.90 -9.15 -0.63
N THR A 11 -12.89 -9.98 -0.81
CA THR A 11 -12.96 -11.38 -1.20
C THR A 11 -12.83 -12.29 0.02
N ALA A 12 -13.34 -13.51 -0.10
CA ALA A 12 -13.25 -14.52 0.94
C ALA A 12 -11.79 -14.85 1.26
N GLY A 13 -11.39 -14.69 2.51
CA GLY A 13 -10.03 -14.98 2.97
C GLY A 13 -9.10 -13.76 3.03
N GLU A 14 -9.57 -12.59 2.59
CA GLU A 14 -8.79 -11.35 2.73
C GLU A 14 -8.81 -10.82 4.17
N THR A 15 -7.80 -10.04 4.50
CA THR A 15 -7.70 -9.31 5.76
C THR A 15 -7.49 -7.82 5.48
N PHE A 16 -7.63 -6.99 6.50
CA PHE A 16 -7.36 -5.56 6.38
C PHE A 16 -5.94 -5.27 5.88
N ASP A 17 -4.93 -6.03 6.31
CA ASP A 17 -3.55 -5.90 5.83
C ASP A 17 -3.45 -6.15 4.32
N SER A 18 -4.10 -7.21 3.81
CA SER A 18 -4.08 -7.52 2.37
C SER A 18 -4.79 -6.46 1.54
N VAL A 19 -5.96 -6.00 2.00
CA VAL A 19 -6.70 -4.92 1.32
C VAL A 19 -5.92 -3.62 1.35
N ALA A 20 -5.30 -3.28 2.49
CA ALA A 20 -4.48 -2.09 2.62
C ALA A 20 -3.28 -2.12 1.67
N LEU A 21 -2.60 -3.27 1.56
CA LEU A 21 -1.48 -3.43 0.65
C LEU A 21 -1.91 -3.38 -0.83
N GLU A 22 -3.08 -3.92 -1.17
CA GLU A 22 -3.57 -3.88 -2.56
C GLU A 22 -4.08 -2.49 -2.96
N VAL A 23 -4.73 -1.77 -2.05
CA VAL A 23 -5.32 -0.45 -2.32
C VAL A 23 -4.30 0.67 -2.14
N TYR A 24 -3.50 0.61 -1.07
CA TYR A 24 -2.58 1.67 -0.65
C TYR A 24 -1.10 1.32 -0.86
N GLY A 25 -0.76 0.12 -1.33
CA GLY A 25 0.62 -0.32 -1.50
C GLY A 25 1.33 -0.69 -0.19
N ASP A 26 0.78 -0.34 0.99
CA ASP A 26 1.40 -0.59 2.29
C ASP A 26 0.36 -1.06 3.32
N GLU A 27 0.66 -2.18 3.98
CA GLU A 27 -0.17 -2.78 5.03
C GLU A 27 -0.37 -1.88 6.27
N LYS A 28 0.49 -0.87 6.49
CA LYS A 28 0.34 0.09 7.60
C LYS A 28 -0.97 0.87 7.55
N TYR A 29 -1.55 1.05 6.36
CA TYR A 29 -2.84 1.72 6.18
C TYR A 29 -4.02 0.85 6.63
N ALA A 30 -3.80 -0.43 6.99
CA ALA A 30 -4.83 -1.29 7.56
C ALA A 30 -5.44 -0.71 8.85
N CYS A 31 -4.65 0.01 9.65
CA CYS A 31 -5.14 0.69 10.85
C CYS A 31 -6.12 1.82 10.52
N GLU A 32 -5.84 2.61 9.48
CA GLU A 32 -6.72 3.69 9.02
C GLU A 32 -8.02 3.11 8.44
N LEU A 33 -7.92 2.03 7.65
CA LEU A 33 -9.06 1.24 7.15
C LEU A 33 -9.95 0.73 8.30
N MET A 34 -9.35 0.16 9.35
CA MET A 34 -10.06 -0.31 10.54
C MET A 34 -10.73 0.83 11.30
N ALA A 35 -10.05 1.97 11.44
CA ALA A 35 -10.60 3.16 12.08
C ALA A 35 -11.81 3.73 11.31
N ALA A 36 -11.77 3.70 9.97
CA ALA A 36 -12.88 4.06 9.11
C ALA A 36 -14.02 3.03 9.15
N ASN A 37 -13.71 1.75 9.38
CA ASN A 37 -14.65 0.64 9.35
C ASN A 37 -14.72 -0.12 10.69
N PRO A 38 -15.14 0.54 11.79
CA PRO A 38 -15.15 -0.09 13.12
C PRO A 38 -16.08 -1.30 13.23
N LEU A 39 -17.06 -1.42 12.33
CA LEU A 39 -17.98 -2.56 12.25
C LEU A 39 -17.28 -3.86 11.87
N PHE A 40 -16.20 -3.77 11.10
CA PHE A 40 -15.46 -4.93 10.61
C PHE A 40 -14.21 -5.23 11.46
N CYS A 41 -13.86 -4.39 12.44
CA CYS A 41 -12.73 -4.63 13.36
C CYS A 41 -12.85 -5.93 14.18
N THR A 42 -14.06 -6.46 14.37
CA THR A 42 -14.28 -7.75 15.03
C THR A 42 -14.17 -8.95 14.09
N VAL A 43 -14.02 -8.70 12.79
CA VAL A 43 -13.91 -9.71 11.74
C VAL A 43 -12.43 -9.93 11.43
N PRO A 44 -11.81 -11.03 11.90
CA PRO A 44 -10.38 -11.28 11.69
C PRO A 44 -10.05 -11.63 10.23
N MET A 45 -11.04 -12.06 9.45
CA MET A 45 -10.91 -12.46 8.05
C MET A 45 -12.25 -12.26 7.36
N PHE A 46 -12.24 -11.59 6.22
CA PHE A 46 -13.45 -11.33 5.45
C PHE A 46 -14.00 -12.61 4.82
N VAL A 47 -15.33 -12.72 4.79
CA VAL A 47 -16.05 -13.86 4.22
C VAL A 47 -16.23 -13.69 2.72
N GLY A 48 -16.12 -12.46 2.23
CA GLY A 48 -16.21 -12.10 0.82
C GLY A 48 -17.60 -11.59 0.47
N GLY A 49 -17.65 -10.38 -0.12
CA GLY A 49 -18.88 -9.64 -0.39
C GLY A 49 -19.10 -8.44 0.53
N GLU A 50 -18.29 -8.28 1.57
CA GLU A 50 -18.25 -7.07 2.40
C GLU A 50 -17.72 -5.87 1.61
N LEU A 51 -18.34 -4.71 1.82
CA LEU A 51 -17.91 -3.44 1.24
C LEU A 51 -17.21 -2.62 2.32
N LEU A 52 -15.91 -2.39 2.15
CA LEU A 52 -15.11 -1.50 2.99
C LEU A 52 -15.13 -0.08 2.43
N GLU A 53 -15.35 0.90 3.31
CA GLU A 53 -15.14 2.31 2.97
C GLU A 53 -13.64 2.62 3.02
N LEU A 54 -13.06 3.00 1.89
CA LEU A 54 -11.66 3.39 1.84
C LEU A 54 -11.53 4.86 2.25
N PRO A 55 -10.89 5.18 3.39
CA PRO A 55 -10.60 6.56 3.73
C PRO A 55 -9.66 7.20 2.69
N VAL A 56 -9.83 8.50 2.45
CA VAL A 56 -8.89 9.27 1.64
C VAL A 56 -7.64 9.49 2.48
N VAL A 57 -6.62 8.67 2.26
CA VAL A 57 -5.27 8.86 2.79
C VAL A 57 -4.36 9.32 1.66
N ASP A 58 -3.52 10.31 1.94
CA ASP A 58 -2.43 10.73 1.06
C ASP A 58 -1.37 9.63 1.06
N ILE A 59 -1.52 8.69 0.14
CA ILE A 59 -0.49 7.73 -0.22
C ILE A 59 0.48 8.44 -1.17
N PRO A 60 1.77 8.56 -0.83
CA PRO A 60 2.75 9.03 -1.80
C PRO A 60 2.80 8.02 -2.95
N ASP A 61 2.44 8.46 -4.16
CA ASP A 61 2.56 7.64 -5.37
C ASP A 61 4.00 7.14 -5.50
N GLU A 62 4.20 5.82 -5.56
CA GLU A 62 5.51 5.21 -5.82
C GLU A 62 6.08 5.56 -7.22
N ASP A 63 5.32 6.27 -8.06
CA ASP A 63 5.79 6.85 -9.33
C ASP A 63 6.75 8.05 -9.12
N GLU A 64 6.93 8.53 -7.89
CA GLU A 64 8.00 9.45 -7.50
C GLU A 64 9.16 8.73 -6.77
N ALA A 65 9.29 7.40 -6.93
CA ALA A 65 10.59 6.75 -6.75
C ALA A 65 11.53 7.35 -7.79
N GLU A 66 12.16 8.45 -7.38
CA GLU A 66 13.20 9.14 -8.08
C GLU A 66 14.14 8.08 -8.64
N ASP A 67 14.34 8.16 -9.95
CA ASP A 67 15.52 7.67 -10.65
C ASP A 67 16.74 8.00 -9.78
N ASP A 68 17.14 7.07 -8.92
CA ASP A 68 18.38 7.11 -8.18
C ASP A 68 19.36 6.18 -8.93
N PRO A 69 20.13 6.72 -9.88
CA PRO A 69 21.24 6.00 -10.47
C PRO A 69 22.49 6.19 -9.60
N GLU A 70 22.49 5.76 -8.33
CA GLU A 70 23.72 5.50 -7.58
C GLU A 70 23.73 4.00 -7.20
N GLU A 71 24.60 3.13 -7.70
CA GLU A 71 26.01 3.29 -7.98
C GLU A 71 26.38 2.62 -9.30
N ALA A 72 26.86 3.41 -10.26
CA ALA A 72 27.84 2.93 -11.19
C ALA A 72 29.12 2.59 -10.41
N VAL A 73 29.22 1.37 -9.88
CA VAL A 73 30.52 0.79 -9.56
C VAL A 73 31.23 0.53 -10.89
N THR A 74 31.93 1.54 -11.38
CA THR A 74 33.05 1.32 -12.28
C THR A 74 34.23 0.90 -11.40
N PRO A 75 34.64 -0.39 -11.37
CA PRO A 75 35.95 -0.75 -10.84
C PRO A 75 37.03 -0.33 -11.85
N ASP A 76 37.12 0.96 -12.15
CA ASP A 76 38.21 1.53 -12.95
C ASP A 76 38.74 2.77 -12.24
N GLU A 77 39.19 2.60 -11.01
CA GLU A 77 40.23 3.42 -10.40
C GLU A 77 40.78 2.67 -9.17
N ALA A 78 41.58 1.63 -9.44
CA ALA A 78 42.51 1.11 -8.45
C ALA A 78 43.76 2.02 -8.45
N PRO A 79 44.00 2.83 -7.39
CA PRO A 79 45.13 3.75 -7.32
C PRO A 79 46.41 3.03 -6.88
N TRP A 80 46.90 2.07 -7.65
CA TRP A 80 48.21 1.46 -7.44
C TRP A 80 48.98 1.54 -8.74
N LYS A 81 49.30 2.79 -9.04
CA LYS A 81 50.41 3.17 -9.89
C LYS A 81 51.69 2.95 -9.09
N GLU A 82 52.41 1.88 -9.38
CA GLU A 82 53.89 1.81 -9.37
C GLU A 82 54.40 0.56 -10.08
#